data_AF-A0A972E224-F1
#
_entry.id   AF-A0A972E224-F1
#
_cell.length_a   1.000
_cell.length_b   1.000
_cell.length_c   1.000
_cell.angle_alpha   90.00
_cell.angle_beta   90.00
_cell.angle_gamma   90.00
#
_symmetry.space_group_name_H-M   'P 1'
#
loop_
_entity.id
_entity.type
_entity.pdbx_description
1 polymer ?
#
loop_
_entity_poly.entity_id
_entity_poly.type
_entity_poly.pdbx_seq_one_letter_code
_entity_poly.pdbx_strand_id
1 'polypeptide(L)'
;SEIIPDVYSNAPLDPKHVVADALNPEGHCLIDYGEDAFTQGRLHPMIDPSLRNAQMKKQALRPEVGVVLFDVVLGFGCHENPSEELAQVIKEVYAAGKENRYFLCSITGLDEDPQDARKQRQLLESAGVIVCGSNSEAAYIAGNLIVR
;
A
#
# COMPACT_ATOMS: atom_id res chain seq x y z
N SER A 1 -0.48 2.68 -17.52
CA SER A 1 -1.37 1.52 -17.30
C SER A 1 -2.30 1.42 -18.49
N GLU A 2 -2.85 0.24 -18.79
CA GLU A 2 -3.88 0.09 -19.84
C GLU A 2 -5.26 0.64 -19.40
N ILE A 3 -5.44 0.88 -18.10
CA ILE A 3 -6.71 1.33 -17.51
C ILE A 3 -6.70 2.84 -17.23
N ILE A 4 -5.61 3.33 -16.64
CA ILE A 4 -5.41 4.76 -16.34
C ILE A 4 -4.12 5.27 -17.01
N PRO A 5 -4.15 6.48 -17.62
CA PRO A 5 -2.95 7.12 -18.13
C PRO A 5 -2.09 7.63 -16.96
N ASP A 6 -0.85 8.04 -17.27
CA ASP A 6 -0.01 8.87 -16.39
C ASP A 6 0.16 8.33 -14.95
N VAL A 7 0.69 7.10 -14.85
CA VAL A 7 1.11 6.51 -13.56
C VAL A 7 2.60 6.71 -13.38
N TYR A 8 2.99 7.39 -12.31
CA TYR A 8 4.38 7.72 -11.98
C TYR A 8 4.94 6.82 -10.89
N SER A 9 6.27 6.70 -10.82
CA SER A 9 6.95 5.94 -9.78
C SER A 9 8.37 6.47 -9.52
N ASN A 10 8.91 6.20 -8.33
CA ASN A 10 10.35 6.38 -8.05
C ASN A 10 11.21 5.23 -8.59
N ALA A 11 10.60 4.12 -9.00
CA ALA A 11 11.24 3.00 -9.69
C ALA A 11 10.45 2.66 -10.98
N PRO A 12 10.33 3.59 -11.94
CA PRO A 12 9.47 3.38 -13.10
C PRO A 12 10.12 2.45 -14.14
N LEU A 13 9.28 1.69 -14.86
CA LEU A 13 9.74 0.88 -16.00
C LEU A 13 10.18 1.75 -17.19
N ASP A 14 9.52 2.89 -17.40
CA ASP A 14 9.88 3.91 -18.39
C ASP A 14 10.33 5.18 -17.65
N PRO A 15 11.57 5.68 -17.84
CA PRO A 15 12.09 6.87 -17.18
C PRO A 15 11.24 8.14 -17.34
N LYS A 16 10.37 8.20 -18.35
CA LYS A 16 9.43 9.33 -18.53
C LYS A 16 8.37 9.42 -17.43
N HIS A 17 8.12 8.33 -16.71
CA HIS A 17 7.14 8.24 -15.63
C HIS A 17 7.78 8.37 -14.25
N VAL A 18 8.91 9.07 -14.14
CA VAL A 18 9.53 9.33 -12.84
C VAL A 18 8.68 10.28 -12.01
N VAL A 19 8.46 9.96 -10.74
CA VAL A 19 7.80 10.86 -9.80
C VAL A 19 8.76 11.99 -9.39
N ALA A 20 8.28 13.23 -9.34
CA ALA A 20 9.11 14.38 -8.99
C ALA A 20 9.49 14.40 -7.50
N ASP A 21 8.53 14.08 -6.61
CA ASP A 21 8.74 13.95 -5.17
C ASP A 21 7.97 12.74 -4.64
N ALA A 22 8.71 11.69 -4.25
CA ALA A 22 8.13 10.45 -3.75
C ALA A 22 7.61 10.54 -2.29
N LEU A 23 7.94 11.61 -1.55
CA LEU A 23 7.34 11.90 -0.23
C LEU A 23 6.07 12.76 -0.34
N ASN A 24 5.87 13.42 -1.49
CA ASN A 24 4.70 14.21 -1.82
C ASN A 24 4.21 13.90 -3.24
N PRO A 25 3.82 12.63 -3.52
CA PRO A 25 3.38 12.24 -4.85
C PRO A 25 2.11 13.01 -5.26
N GLU A 26 2.04 13.37 -6.54
CA GLU A 26 0.87 14.02 -7.16
C GLU A 26 0.34 13.15 -8.30
N GLY A 27 -0.99 13.12 -8.47
CA GLY A 27 -1.64 12.25 -9.44
C GLY A 27 -1.58 10.77 -9.04
N HIS A 28 -1.50 9.88 -10.03
CA HIS A 28 -1.42 8.43 -9.80
C HIS A 28 0.04 8.01 -9.63
N CYS A 29 0.39 7.50 -8.46
CA CYS A 29 1.76 7.15 -8.14
C CYS A 29 1.86 5.75 -7.50
N LEU A 30 2.91 5.02 -7.86
CA LEU A 30 3.36 3.81 -7.18
C LEU A 30 4.72 4.11 -6.55
N ILE A 31 4.79 4.13 -5.22
CA ILE A 31 6.02 4.47 -4.50
C ILE A 31 6.60 3.22 -3.85
N ASP A 32 7.82 2.87 -4.27
CA ASP A 32 8.61 1.84 -3.62
C ASP A 32 9.42 2.46 -2.48
N TYR A 33 8.98 2.24 -1.24
CA TYR A 33 9.69 2.70 -0.05
C TYR A 33 10.87 1.79 0.35
N GLY A 34 11.09 0.70 -0.38
CA GLY A 34 12.23 -0.21 -0.22
C GLY A 34 13.50 0.27 -0.92
N GLU A 35 13.36 1.20 -1.87
CA GLU A 35 14.47 1.82 -2.59
C GLU A 35 15.51 2.47 -1.64
N ASP A 36 16.77 2.48 -2.08
CA ASP A 36 17.93 2.95 -1.29
C ASP A 36 17.72 4.34 -0.67
N ALA A 37 17.04 5.24 -1.41
CA ALA A 37 16.74 6.59 -0.95
C ALA A 37 15.90 6.63 0.35
N PHE A 38 15.15 5.58 0.66
CA PHE A 38 14.28 5.48 1.83
C PHE A 38 14.83 4.58 2.93
N THR A 39 15.83 3.75 2.63
CA THR A 39 16.42 2.77 3.55
C THR A 39 17.79 3.18 4.07
N GLN A 40 18.35 4.32 3.62
CA GLN A 40 19.56 4.89 4.22
C GLN A 40 19.37 5.24 5.71
N GLY A 41 20.08 4.50 6.57
CA GLY A 41 20.00 4.66 8.02
C GLY A 41 18.68 4.19 8.65
N ARG A 42 17.89 3.39 7.92
CA ARG A 42 16.59 2.86 8.34
C ARG A 42 16.45 1.41 7.94
N LEU A 43 15.57 0.69 8.62
CA LEU A 43 15.23 -0.67 8.22
C LEU A 43 14.32 -0.63 6.97
N HIS A 44 14.40 -1.68 6.15
CA HIS A 44 13.53 -1.84 5.00
C HIS A 44 12.05 -1.90 5.44
N PRO A 45 11.08 -1.36 4.68
CA PRO A 45 9.66 -1.30 5.10
C PRO A 45 9.01 -2.65 5.41
N MET A 46 9.57 -3.74 4.89
CA MET A 46 9.12 -5.09 5.23
C MET A 46 9.46 -5.47 6.69
N ILE A 47 10.50 -4.87 7.27
CA ILE A 47 10.96 -5.12 8.65
C ILE A 47 10.37 -4.07 9.60
N ASP A 48 10.45 -2.78 9.21
CA ASP A 48 9.88 -1.66 9.95
C ASP A 48 8.95 -0.85 9.05
N PRO A 49 7.62 -1.03 9.16
CA PRO A 49 6.67 -0.39 8.26
C PRO A 49 6.37 1.07 8.61
N SER A 50 7.04 1.67 9.62
CA SER A 50 6.70 3.00 10.16
C SER A 50 6.61 4.08 9.09
N LEU A 51 7.60 4.16 8.18
CA LEU A 51 7.61 5.16 7.11
C LEU A 51 6.44 4.96 6.14
N ARG A 52 6.24 3.73 5.66
CA ARG A 52 5.17 3.37 4.72
C ARG A 52 3.80 3.66 5.34
N ASN A 53 3.59 3.26 6.60
CA ASN A 53 2.34 3.45 7.33
C ASN A 53 2.04 4.94 7.54
N ALA A 54 3.06 5.75 7.88
CA ALA A 54 2.93 7.20 8.00
C ALA A 54 2.58 7.87 6.67
N GLN A 55 3.23 7.45 5.58
CA GLN A 55 2.92 7.95 4.24
C GLN A 55 1.52 7.53 3.78
N MET A 56 1.13 6.27 4.00
CA MET A 56 -0.23 5.80 3.71
C MET A 56 -1.28 6.67 4.39
N LYS A 57 -1.14 6.91 5.70
CA LYS A 57 -2.07 7.79 6.44
C LYS A 57 -2.11 9.19 5.86
N LYS A 58 -0.93 9.79 5.64
CA LYS A 58 -0.80 11.13 5.06
C LYS A 58 -1.53 11.24 3.72
N GLN A 59 -1.32 10.28 2.82
CA GLN A 59 -1.95 10.29 1.50
C GLN A 59 -3.45 10.02 1.58
N ALA A 60 -3.88 9.03 2.37
CA ALA A 60 -5.30 8.66 2.46
C ALA A 60 -6.21 9.76 3.06
N LEU A 61 -5.63 10.68 3.86
CA LEU A 61 -6.34 11.85 4.39
C LEU A 61 -6.55 12.96 3.35
N ARG A 62 -5.83 12.92 2.22
CA ARG A 62 -5.96 13.94 1.16
C ARG A 62 -7.31 13.79 0.43
N PRO A 63 -8.02 14.90 0.15
CA PRO A 63 -9.33 14.85 -0.53
C PRO A 63 -9.29 14.20 -1.92
N GLU A 64 -8.19 14.38 -2.66
CA GLU A 64 -7.94 13.88 -4.02
C GLU A 64 -7.61 12.38 -4.10
N VAL A 65 -7.29 11.74 -2.96
CA VAL A 65 -6.99 10.29 -2.93
C VAL A 65 -8.28 9.51 -2.72
N GLY A 66 -8.71 8.78 -3.75
CA GLY A 66 -9.86 7.87 -3.70
C GLY A 66 -9.48 6.40 -3.45
N VAL A 67 -8.26 6.00 -3.86
CA VAL A 67 -7.77 4.62 -3.76
C VAL A 67 -6.38 4.60 -3.17
N VAL A 68 -6.14 3.68 -2.24
CA VAL A 68 -4.82 3.33 -1.70
C VAL A 68 -4.56 1.87 -2.01
N LEU A 69 -3.55 1.62 -2.83
CA LEU A 69 -3.07 0.28 -3.19
C LEU A 69 -1.75 0.01 -2.44
N PHE A 70 -1.63 -1.15 -1.82
CA PHE A 70 -0.41 -1.57 -1.13
C PHE A 70 -0.24 -3.09 -1.19
N ASP A 71 0.91 -3.60 -0.80
CA ASP A 71 1.18 -5.02 -0.64
C ASP A 71 1.62 -5.35 0.79
N VAL A 72 1.44 -6.61 1.16
CA VAL A 72 1.90 -7.15 2.44
C VAL A 72 2.76 -8.37 2.14
N VAL A 73 4.04 -8.29 2.46
CA VAL A 73 4.98 -9.40 2.32
C VAL A 73 5.25 -10.00 3.69
N LEU A 74 5.17 -11.32 3.79
CA LEU A 74 5.36 -12.10 5.02
C LEU A 74 6.62 -12.97 4.92
N GLY A 75 6.90 -13.70 5.99
CA GLY A 75 8.02 -14.63 6.08
C GLY A 75 9.07 -14.17 7.08
N PHE A 76 10.15 -14.96 7.17
CA PHE A 76 11.24 -14.70 8.10
C PHE A 76 11.90 -13.34 7.85
N GLY A 77 12.13 -12.59 8.93
CA GLY A 77 12.74 -11.26 8.87
C GLY A 77 11.77 -10.13 8.54
N CYS A 78 10.53 -10.42 8.15
CA CYS A 78 9.49 -9.40 8.04
C CYS A 78 8.93 -9.02 9.41
N HIS A 79 8.21 -7.90 9.46
CA HIS A 79 7.49 -7.45 10.65
C HIS A 79 6.59 -8.56 11.22
N GLU A 80 6.44 -8.61 12.55
CA GLU A 80 5.72 -9.71 13.23
C GLU A 80 4.22 -9.66 12.95
N ASN A 81 3.63 -8.48 12.79
CA ASN A 81 2.22 -8.32 12.49
C ASN A 81 1.93 -7.08 11.62
N PRO A 82 2.36 -7.05 10.34
CA PRO A 82 2.22 -5.88 9.48
C PRO A 82 0.76 -5.46 9.25
N SER A 83 -0.17 -6.43 9.23
CA SER A 83 -1.59 -6.15 8.97
C SER A 83 -2.29 -5.46 10.13
N GLU A 84 -1.86 -5.70 11.37
CA GLU A 84 -2.44 -5.02 12.53
C GLU A 84 -2.11 -3.53 12.53
N GLU A 85 -0.87 -3.15 12.23
CA GLU A 85 -0.50 -1.74 12.12
C GLU A 85 -1.21 -1.04 10.96
N LEU A 86 -1.30 -1.69 9.80
CA LEU A 86 -2.05 -1.18 8.65
C LEU A 86 -3.53 -1.01 8.98
N ALA A 87 -4.14 -2.01 9.63
CA ALA A 87 -5.53 -1.93 10.08
C ALA A 87 -5.76 -0.74 11.03
N GLN A 88 -4.81 -0.46 11.92
CA GLN A 88 -4.89 0.70 12.80
C GLN A 88 -4.84 2.03 12.01
N VAL A 89 -3.93 2.15 11.04
CA VAL A 89 -3.87 3.31 10.14
C VAL A 89 -5.19 3.52 9.39
N ILE A 90 -5.77 2.46 8.84
CA ILE A 90 -7.02 2.52 8.08
C ILE A 90 -8.18 2.96 8.97
N LYS A 91 -8.28 2.43 10.20
CA LYS A 91 -9.29 2.86 11.18
C LYS A 91 -9.16 4.35 11.50
N GLU A 92 -7.95 4.86 11.63
CA GLU A 92 -7.71 6.29 11.87
C GLU A 92 -8.10 7.16 10.68
N VAL A 93 -7.87 6.68 9.45
CA VAL A 93 -8.32 7.36 8.23
C VAL A 93 -9.85 7.43 8.19
N TYR A 94 -10.54 6.32 8.46
CA TYR A 94 -12.00 6.31 8.52
C TYR A 94 -12.55 7.18 9.65
N ALA A 95 -11.96 7.13 10.84
CA ALA A 95 -12.34 8.00 11.96
C ALA A 95 -12.16 9.50 11.65
N ALA A 96 -11.32 9.85 10.68
CA ALA A 96 -11.13 11.21 10.19
C ALA A 96 -12.13 11.61 9.07
N GLY A 97 -13.20 10.84 8.85
CA GLY A 97 -14.27 11.15 7.89
C GLY A 97 -13.91 10.83 6.44
N LYS A 98 -13.09 9.79 6.23
CA LYS A 98 -12.64 9.32 4.90
C LYS A 98 -13.19 7.94 4.56
N GLU A 99 -14.43 7.66 4.94
CA GLU A 99 -15.10 6.36 4.77
C GLU A 99 -15.32 5.96 3.30
N ASN A 100 -15.18 6.91 2.37
CA ASN A 100 -15.26 6.67 0.93
C ASN A 100 -13.92 6.31 0.27
N ARG A 101 -12.87 6.03 1.06
CA ARG A 101 -11.56 5.60 0.54
C ARG A 101 -11.56 4.10 0.34
N TYR A 102 -11.07 3.66 -0.82
CA TYR A 102 -10.86 2.24 -1.08
C TYR A 102 -9.42 1.85 -0.73
N PHE A 103 -9.27 0.82 0.10
CA PHE A 103 -8.00 0.19 0.39
C PHE A 103 -7.96 -1.18 -0.27
N LEU A 104 -6.94 -1.42 -1.10
CA LEU A 104 -6.73 -2.68 -1.80
C LEU A 104 -5.33 -3.20 -1.52
N CYS A 105 -5.21 -4.51 -1.35
CA CYS A 105 -3.91 -5.12 -1.27
C CYS A 105 -3.86 -6.54 -1.80
N SER A 106 -2.65 -7.07 -1.91
CA SER A 106 -2.36 -8.49 -2.03
C SER A 106 -1.38 -8.90 -0.95
N ILE A 107 -1.52 -10.12 -0.44
CA ILE A 107 -0.58 -10.70 0.53
C ILE A 107 0.33 -11.68 -0.21
N THR A 108 1.65 -11.51 -0.07
CA THR A 108 2.67 -12.46 -0.52
C THR A 108 3.23 -13.16 0.71
N GLY A 109 2.84 -14.41 0.92
CA GLY A 109 3.20 -15.21 2.08
C GLY A 109 2.35 -16.46 2.19
N LEU A 110 2.73 -17.35 3.10
CA LEU A 110 2.07 -18.63 3.34
C LEU A 110 1.34 -18.64 4.70
N ASP A 111 0.42 -19.58 4.86
CA ASP A 111 -0.28 -19.81 6.12
C ASP A 111 0.69 -20.28 7.22
N GLU A 112 1.79 -20.92 6.82
CA GLU A 112 2.86 -21.44 7.69
C GLU A 112 3.95 -20.41 8.01
N ASP A 113 3.93 -19.23 7.39
CA ASP A 113 4.86 -18.15 7.76
C ASP A 113 4.63 -17.70 9.21
N PRO A 114 5.64 -17.15 9.91
CA PRO A 114 5.51 -16.72 11.31
C PRO A 114 4.31 -15.82 11.60
N GLN A 115 3.86 -15.04 10.60
CA GLN A 115 2.75 -14.10 10.70
C GLN A 115 1.36 -14.71 10.47
N ASP A 116 1.28 -15.94 9.90
CA ASP A 116 0.09 -16.63 9.37
C ASP A 116 -0.71 -15.77 8.35
N ALA A 117 -0.59 -16.09 7.05
CA ALA A 117 -1.26 -15.34 5.99
C ALA A 117 -2.79 -15.25 6.14
N ARG A 118 -3.47 -16.25 6.71
CA ARG A 118 -4.93 -16.19 6.96
C ARG A 118 -5.24 -15.17 8.05
N LYS A 119 -4.45 -15.17 9.12
CA LYS A 119 -4.62 -14.19 10.21
C LYS A 119 -4.40 -12.78 9.69
N GLN A 120 -3.34 -12.56 8.91
CA GLN A 120 -3.04 -11.27 8.27
C GLN A 120 -4.21 -10.82 7.37
N ARG A 121 -4.73 -11.71 6.52
CA ARG A 121 -5.91 -11.46 5.67
C ARG A 121 -7.13 -11.03 6.48
N GLN A 122 -7.48 -11.79 7.52
CA GLN A 122 -8.65 -11.51 8.35
C GLN A 122 -8.56 -10.14 9.03
N LEU A 123 -7.38 -9.72 9.48
CA LEU A 123 -7.17 -8.40 10.08
C LEU A 123 -7.44 -7.28 9.08
N LEU A 124 -6.95 -7.41 7.84
CA LEU A 124 -7.14 -6.42 6.78
C LEU A 124 -8.60 -6.37 6.31
N GLU A 125 -9.23 -7.51 6.06
CA GLU A 125 -10.64 -7.60 5.66
C GLU A 125 -11.55 -7.00 6.74
N SER A 126 -11.27 -7.26 8.02
CA SER A 126 -12.01 -6.67 9.14
C SER A 126 -11.82 -5.15 9.26
N ALA A 127 -10.72 -4.61 8.73
CA ALA A 127 -10.48 -3.18 8.62
C ALA A 127 -11.10 -2.55 7.35
N GLY A 128 -11.81 -3.34 6.52
CA GLY A 128 -12.44 -2.87 5.29
C GLY A 128 -11.53 -2.85 4.07
N VAL A 129 -10.41 -3.59 4.10
CA VAL A 129 -9.51 -3.75 2.94
C VAL A 129 -10.04 -4.82 1.99
N ILE A 130 -9.96 -4.57 0.69
CA ILE A 130 -10.18 -5.58 -0.35
C ILE A 130 -8.86 -6.34 -0.56
N VAL A 131 -8.76 -7.54 0.02
CA VAL A 131 -7.56 -8.39 -0.09
C VAL A 131 -7.69 -9.32 -1.31
N CYS A 132 -6.97 -8.98 -2.37
CA CYS A 132 -6.98 -9.68 -3.65
C CYS A 132 -6.08 -10.92 -3.63
N GLY A 133 -6.23 -11.80 -4.63
CA GLY A 133 -5.41 -13.00 -4.81
C GLY A 133 -4.04 -12.72 -5.43
N SER A 134 -3.84 -11.56 -6.05
CA SER A 134 -2.54 -11.16 -6.61
C SER A 134 -2.39 -9.63 -6.68
N ASN A 135 -1.15 -9.16 -6.83
CA ASN A 135 -0.87 -7.74 -7.06
C ASN A 135 -1.48 -7.24 -8.38
N SER A 136 -1.50 -8.07 -9.42
CA SER A 136 -2.10 -7.77 -10.72
C SER A 136 -3.60 -7.56 -10.61
N GLU A 137 -4.29 -8.41 -9.84
CA GLU A 137 -5.73 -8.25 -9.57
C GLU A 137 -6.00 -6.97 -8.78
N ALA A 138 -5.22 -6.71 -7.72
CA ALA A 138 -5.37 -5.51 -6.91
C ALA A 138 -5.16 -4.23 -7.75
N ALA A 139 -4.14 -4.19 -8.60
CA ALA A 139 -3.87 -3.08 -9.51
C ALA A 139 -5.00 -2.90 -10.55
N TYR A 140 -5.52 -4.00 -11.09
CA TYR A 140 -6.63 -3.97 -12.05
C TYR A 140 -7.91 -3.38 -11.43
N ILE A 141 -8.28 -3.83 -10.22
CA ILE A 141 -9.45 -3.31 -9.51
C ILE A 141 -9.23 -1.84 -9.13
N ALA A 142 -8.05 -1.48 -8.62
CA ALA A 142 -7.71 -0.10 -8.26
C ALA A 142 -7.89 0.86 -9.46
N GLY A 143 -7.37 0.49 -10.63
CA GLY A 143 -7.55 1.28 -11.86
C GLY A 143 -9.02 1.48 -12.22
N ASN A 144 -9.83 0.42 -12.13
CA ASN A 144 -11.27 0.49 -12.46
C ASN A 144 -12.09 1.31 -11.45
N LEU A 145 -11.66 1.38 -10.19
CA LEU A 145 -12.31 2.22 -9.18
C LEU A 145 -12.07 3.72 -9.40
N ILE A 146 -10.94 4.08 -10.02
CA ILE A 146 -10.56 5.47 -10.30
C ILE A 146 -11.32 6.03 -11.51
N VAL A 147 -11.60 5.20 -12.52
CA VAL A 147 -12.24 5.63 -13.78
C VAL A 147 -13.77 5.81 -13.65
N ARG A 148 -14.35 5.45 -12.50
CA ARG A 148 -15.78 5.61 -12.21
C ARG A 148 -16.14 7.01 -11.74
#